data_AF-A0A497QJK2-F1
#
_entry.id   AF-A0A497QJK2-F1
#
_cell.length_a   1.000
_cell.length_b   1.000
_cell.length_c   1.000
_cell.angle_alpha   90.00
_cell.angle_beta   90.00
_cell.angle_gamma   90.00
#
_symmetry.space_group_name_H-M   'P 1'
#
loop_
_entity.id
_entity.type
_entity.pdbx_description
1 polymer ?
#
loop_
_entity_poly.entity_id
_entity_poly.type
_entity_poly.pdbx_seq_one_letter_code
_entity_poly.pdbx_strand_id
1 'polypeptide(L)'
;MRIREKWSKSTLFGPIVVQINKGGRDYLPLAKTHEYIIVGSIKGKQAKFFEIPADPNGTIYKDKQGKYTIRELRNRNPKFNRTNRPNLFYPFYVDPQTQDSDGFCAVSLEPTKSHTIAVLPRTSKNIDDCWRWSKNKAIKHLNPKNPAESDLVARQKRTGGWNIYEKHRKHSSKAKTIWSDPEVRTEAGTIDIRQLFQKPIFDHPKPVALIEKCIRIGSPKSGIIFDPFAGSGTTAQAVFNLNLKDQGNRKFILVESSDLCTRVILPRIKKLIYSQIWNEGKPVAPKKGKISKIIQYLTLEQFDDTILNTQFYSRDFTQITSANNNYLSDFDLYNLENSIIQNIQNKSQNKPQNKPHYPWHYRPQNTKENIQFSPKIPSQEKKSLKYSLYTYNSRVSSLKNIDLIETFLWNLGIRSVQRDQQALKNIQYYLLKGKMNLGEEVKEIAIIWRSISENKLNDDRKNLQDVILPELKKKINKPKIFINLPNPIENLTTLENFFQNRWSVQERKKF
;
A
#
# COMPACT_ATOMS: atom_id res chain seq x y z
N MET A 1 -15.91 -3.65 -6.07
CA MET A 1 -15.96 -3.73 -4.60
C MET A 1 -15.90 -2.32 -4.02
N ARG A 2 -16.94 -1.86 -3.32
CA ARG A 2 -16.98 -0.50 -2.78
C ARG A 2 -16.25 -0.47 -1.44
N ILE A 3 -15.35 0.51 -1.22
CA ILE A 3 -14.56 0.62 0.04
C ILE A 3 -15.46 0.54 1.30
N ARG A 4 -16.68 1.09 1.23
CA ARG A 4 -17.68 1.08 2.32
C ARG A 4 -18.22 -0.31 2.68
N GLU A 5 -18.13 -1.30 1.79
CA GLU A 5 -18.55 -2.68 2.05
C GLU A 5 -17.54 -3.41 2.96
N LYS A 6 -16.26 -3.02 2.90
CA LYS A 6 -15.18 -3.61 3.72
C LYS A 6 -14.78 -2.77 4.93
N TRP A 7 -14.99 -1.45 4.89
CA TRP A 7 -14.58 -0.51 5.94
C TRP A 7 -15.79 0.17 6.55
N SER A 8 -15.96 0.03 7.87
CA SER A 8 -17.07 0.67 8.59
C SER A 8 -16.90 2.19 8.68
N LYS A 9 -18.00 2.93 8.83
CA LYS A 9 -18.00 4.39 8.93
C LYS A 9 -17.10 4.92 10.06
N SER A 10 -16.90 4.16 11.14
CA SER A 10 -16.05 4.52 12.27
C SER A 10 -14.55 4.34 12.01
N THR A 11 -14.17 3.71 10.89
CA THR A 11 -12.78 3.46 10.49
C THR A 11 -12.27 4.42 9.42
N LEU A 12 -13.17 5.16 8.76
CA LEU A 12 -12.83 6.15 7.74
C LEU A 12 -12.84 7.56 8.32
N PHE A 13 -11.82 8.35 8.00
CA PHE A 13 -11.69 9.74 8.47
C PHE A 13 -12.13 10.77 7.43
N GLY A 14 -12.45 10.31 6.21
CA GLY A 14 -12.90 11.15 5.11
C GLY A 14 -11.82 11.37 4.05
N PRO A 15 -12.18 12.06 2.96
CA PRO A 15 -11.23 12.35 1.91
C PRO A 15 -10.35 13.55 2.27
N ILE A 16 -9.08 13.47 1.88
CA ILE A 16 -8.22 14.63 1.71
C ILE A 16 -8.32 15.04 0.24
N VAL A 17 -8.60 16.32 0.01
CA VAL A 17 -8.63 16.92 -1.33
C VAL A 17 -7.23 17.40 -1.67
N VAL A 18 -6.71 16.96 -2.80
CA VAL A 18 -5.38 17.35 -3.30
C VAL A 18 -5.56 18.13 -4.58
N GLN A 19 -5.13 19.39 -4.61
CA GLN A 19 -5.09 20.18 -5.83
C GLN A 19 -3.97 19.66 -6.73
N ILE A 20 -4.32 18.98 -7.81
CA ILE A 20 -3.37 18.32 -8.71
C ILE A 20 -2.94 19.20 -9.88
N ASN A 21 -3.79 20.15 -10.29
CA ASN A 21 -3.56 21.11 -11.36
C ASN A 21 -4.34 22.40 -11.05
N LYS A 22 -3.65 23.55 -11.00
CA LYS A 22 -4.27 24.85 -10.69
C LYS A 22 -5.12 25.39 -11.84
N GLY A 23 -4.69 25.18 -13.09
CA GLY A 23 -5.41 25.64 -14.29
C GLY A 23 -6.66 24.81 -14.58
N GLY A 24 -6.68 23.56 -14.12
CA GLY A 24 -7.77 22.63 -14.40
C GLY A 24 -7.60 21.95 -15.77
N ARG A 25 -8.52 21.02 -16.07
CA ARG A 25 -8.60 20.40 -17.40
C ARG A 25 -9.80 20.98 -18.13
N ASP A 26 -9.57 21.58 -19.29
CA ASP A 26 -10.56 22.44 -19.96
C ASP A 26 -11.54 21.67 -20.88
N TYR A 27 -11.53 20.33 -20.82
CA TYR A 27 -12.38 19.47 -21.65
C TYR A 27 -13.81 19.28 -21.12
N LEU A 28 -14.10 19.74 -19.90
CA LEU A 28 -15.41 19.60 -19.26
C LEU A 28 -15.98 20.98 -18.90
N PRO A 29 -17.32 21.13 -18.76
CA PRO A 29 -17.95 22.40 -18.38
C PRO A 29 -17.43 22.98 -17.05
N LEU A 30 -16.91 22.13 -16.16
CA LEU A 30 -16.20 22.52 -14.96
C LEU A 30 -14.79 21.94 -15.00
N ALA A 31 -13.79 22.82 -14.91
CA ALA A 31 -12.40 22.43 -14.94
C ALA A 31 -12.01 21.66 -13.67
N LYS A 32 -11.67 20.37 -13.82
CA LYS A 32 -11.25 19.53 -12.69
C LYS A 32 -9.83 19.91 -12.24
N THR A 33 -9.70 20.38 -11.00
CA THR A 33 -8.41 20.84 -10.42
C THR A 33 -7.87 19.94 -9.31
N HIS A 34 -8.64 18.96 -8.84
CA HIS A 34 -8.30 18.15 -7.67
C HIS A 34 -8.57 16.65 -7.83
N GLU A 35 -7.90 15.88 -6.96
CA GLU A 35 -8.14 14.47 -6.71
C GLU A 35 -8.35 14.21 -5.21
N TYR A 36 -8.67 12.97 -4.84
CA TYR A 36 -8.98 12.58 -3.47
C TYR A 36 -8.04 11.49 -2.97
N ILE A 37 -7.64 11.61 -1.70
CA ILE A 37 -7.03 10.52 -0.93
C ILE A 37 -8.04 10.09 0.12
N ILE A 38 -8.40 8.82 0.14
CA ILE A 38 -9.28 8.27 1.18
C ILE A 38 -8.41 7.78 2.34
N VAL A 39 -8.69 8.29 3.55
CA VAL A 39 -7.92 7.93 4.75
C VAL A 39 -8.76 7.07 5.69
N GLY A 40 -8.20 5.95 6.13
CA GLY A 40 -8.82 5.03 7.08
C GLY A 40 -7.81 4.42 8.05
N SER A 41 -8.31 3.84 9.14
CA SER A 41 -7.52 3.09 10.10
C SER A 41 -8.31 1.92 10.67
N ILE A 42 -7.67 0.75 10.74
CA ILE A 42 -8.22 -0.43 11.42
C ILE A 42 -8.48 -0.19 12.92
N LYS A 43 -7.83 0.84 13.51
CA LYS A 43 -8.04 1.23 14.91
C LYS A 43 -9.21 2.20 15.10
N GLY A 44 -9.90 2.58 14.02
CA GLY A 44 -11.00 3.53 14.06
C GLY A 44 -10.66 4.79 14.87
N LYS A 45 -11.58 5.23 15.74
CA LYS A 45 -11.41 6.44 16.57
C LYS A 45 -10.15 6.47 17.45
N GLN A 46 -9.49 5.34 17.70
CA GLN A 46 -8.25 5.26 18.47
C GLN A 46 -7.00 5.54 17.61
N ALA A 47 -7.15 5.74 16.30
CA ALA A 47 -6.03 6.06 15.43
C ALA A 47 -5.37 7.38 15.85
N LYS A 48 -4.05 7.35 15.95
CA LYS A 48 -3.22 8.54 16.13
C LYS A 48 -2.49 8.80 14.82
N PHE A 49 -2.78 9.95 14.21
CA PHE A 49 -2.03 10.45 13.06
C PHE A 49 -0.88 11.32 13.57
N PHE A 50 0.27 11.23 12.91
CA PHE A 50 1.41 12.09 13.23
C PHE A 50 1.20 13.48 12.64
N GLU A 51 1.76 14.48 13.32
CA GLU A 51 1.72 15.87 12.86
C GLU A 51 2.77 16.11 11.76
N ILE A 52 2.46 17.04 10.86
CA ILE A 52 3.34 17.47 9.79
C ILE A 52 4.18 18.65 10.31
N PRO A 53 5.52 18.61 10.19
CA PRO A 53 6.36 19.77 10.46
C PRO A 53 5.92 20.94 9.58
N ALA A 54 5.79 22.12 10.18
CA ALA A 54 5.48 23.35 9.48
C ALA A 54 6.66 24.30 9.67
N ASP A 55 7.00 25.02 8.61
CA ASP A 55 7.96 26.11 8.76
C ASP A 55 7.38 27.15 9.72
N PRO A 56 8.18 27.64 10.69
CA PRO A 56 7.71 28.67 11.60
C PRO A 56 7.38 29.94 10.81
N ASN A 57 6.15 30.44 10.96
CA ASN A 57 5.81 31.75 10.41
C ASN A 57 6.38 32.85 11.31
N GLY A 58 7.12 33.79 10.72
CA GLY A 58 7.68 34.96 11.39
C GLY A 58 9.15 34.81 11.80
N THR A 59 9.64 35.76 12.59
CA THR A 59 11.03 35.77 13.07
C THR A 59 11.31 34.58 13.98
N ILE A 60 12.38 33.85 13.69
CA ILE A 60 12.87 32.73 14.47
C ILE A 60 13.96 33.23 15.42
N TYR A 61 13.72 33.07 16.72
CA TYR A 61 14.68 33.37 17.77
C TYR A 61 15.33 32.07 18.27
N LYS A 62 16.41 32.18 19.04
CA LYS A 62 17.13 31.02 19.59
C LYS A 62 17.60 31.31 21.02
N ASP A 63 17.27 30.41 21.93
CA ASP A 63 17.79 30.39 23.30
C ASP A 63 18.48 29.05 23.59
N LYS A 64 18.83 28.82 24.87
CA LYS A 64 19.42 27.55 25.33
C LYS A 64 18.51 26.34 25.11
N GLN A 65 17.20 26.52 25.02
CA GLN A 65 16.21 25.45 24.78
C GLN A 65 15.95 25.19 23.29
N GLY A 66 16.43 26.06 22.40
CA GLY A 66 16.39 25.87 20.95
C GLY A 66 15.69 27.00 20.20
N LYS A 67 15.24 26.70 18.99
CA LYS A 67 14.54 27.67 18.13
C LYS A 67 13.10 27.88 18.60
N TYR A 68 12.63 29.12 18.60
CA TYR A 68 11.24 29.46 18.91
C TYR A 68 10.72 30.61 18.06
N THR A 69 9.39 30.72 18.00
CA THR A 69 8.68 31.91 17.51
C THR A 69 7.95 32.57 18.65
N ILE A 70 7.61 33.84 18.48
CA ILE A 70 6.85 34.58 19.47
C ILE A 70 5.36 34.52 19.15
N ARG A 71 4.55 34.15 20.14
CA ARG A 71 3.09 34.14 20.05
C ARG A 71 2.50 35.00 21.15
N GLU A 72 1.65 35.97 20.79
CA GLU A 72 0.94 36.77 21.80
C GLU A 72 0.14 35.86 22.74
N LEU A 73 0.26 36.07 24.05
CA LEU A 73 -0.40 35.23 25.04
C LEU A 73 -1.90 35.49 25.12
N ARG A 74 -2.35 36.72 24.81
CA ARG A 74 -3.76 37.12 24.84
C ARG A 74 -4.58 36.40 23.78
N ASN A 75 -5.64 35.71 24.20
CA ASN A 75 -6.55 35.05 23.27
C ASN A 75 -7.42 36.08 22.55
N ARG A 76 -7.30 36.15 21.22
CA ARG A 76 -8.05 37.10 20.37
C ARG A 76 -9.41 36.59 19.92
N ASN A 77 -9.81 35.39 20.34
CA ASN A 77 -11.11 34.83 19.99
C ASN A 77 -12.17 35.38 20.97
N PRO A 78 -13.16 36.17 20.52
CA PRO A 78 -14.14 36.84 21.39
C PRO A 78 -14.97 35.87 22.25
N LYS A 79 -15.05 34.60 21.84
CA LYS A 79 -15.69 33.53 22.62
C LYS A 79 -14.95 33.22 23.92
N PHE A 80 -13.75 33.74 24.16
CA PHE A 80 -13.00 33.54 25.40
C PHE A 80 -12.78 34.89 26.06
N ASN A 81 -13.56 35.17 27.09
CA ASN A 81 -13.58 36.43 27.79
C ASN A 81 -13.61 36.20 29.30
N ARG A 82 -13.42 37.27 30.06
CA ARG A 82 -13.36 37.22 31.52
C ARG A 82 -14.61 36.60 32.14
N THR A 83 -15.79 36.86 31.58
CA THR A 83 -17.07 36.34 32.10
C THR A 83 -17.11 34.82 32.05
N ASN A 84 -16.70 34.21 30.92
CA ASN A 84 -16.77 32.76 30.76
C ASN A 84 -15.51 32.01 31.18
N ARG A 85 -14.38 32.69 31.35
CA ARG A 85 -13.09 32.12 31.79
C ARG A 85 -12.41 33.03 32.81
N PRO A 86 -13.01 33.29 33.97
CA PRO A 86 -12.49 34.26 34.95
C PRO A 86 -11.08 33.93 35.43
N ASN A 87 -10.75 32.64 35.56
CA ASN A 87 -9.42 32.16 35.98
C ASN A 87 -8.29 32.45 34.98
N LEU A 88 -8.61 32.94 33.77
CA LEU A 88 -7.65 33.32 32.74
C LEU A 88 -7.51 34.85 32.61
N PHE A 89 -8.17 35.61 33.49
CA PHE A 89 -8.03 37.06 33.58
C PHE A 89 -7.27 37.42 34.85
N TYR A 90 -6.00 37.74 34.72
CA TYR A 90 -5.13 38.15 35.84
C TYR A 90 -3.99 39.02 35.31
N PRO A 91 -3.39 39.90 36.13
CA PRO A 91 -2.28 40.72 35.68
C PRO A 91 -0.99 39.89 35.57
N PHE A 92 -0.18 40.23 34.58
CA PHE A 92 1.27 40.02 34.62
C PHE A 92 1.94 41.34 34.95
N TYR A 93 3.08 41.29 35.62
CA TYR A 93 3.88 42.47 35.93
C TYR A 93 5.19 42.41 35.16
N VAL A 94 5.54 43.48 34.46
CA VAL A 94 6.74 43.55 33.61
C VAL A 94 7.84 44.33 34.32
N ASP A 95 9.06 43.84 34.19
CA ASP A 95 10.30 44.54 34.53
C ASP A 95 10.97 45.05 33.24
N PRO A 96 10.87 46.36 32.93
CA PRO A 96 11.45 46.93 31.71
C PRO A 96 12.98 46.94 31.69
N GLN A 97 13.64 46.86 32.85
CA GLN A 97 15.09 47.00 32.97
C GLN A 97 15.79 45.67 32.72
N THR A 98 15.17 44.56 33.10
CA THR A 98 15.72 43.22 32.88
C THR A 98 15.33 42.69 31.50
N GLN A 99 16.23 42.79 30.51
CA GLN A 99 16.00 42.36 29.12
C GLN A 99 16.97 41.28 28.66
N ASP A 100 16.53 40.44 27.73
CA ASP A 100 17.42 39.56 26.96
C ASP A 100 18.01 40.27 25.72
N SER A 101 18.89 39.57 25.00
CA SER A 101 19.57 40.10 23.81
C SER A 101 18.63 40.47 22.66
N ASP A 102 17.40 39.94 22.66
CA ASP A 102 16.39 40.20 21.63
C ASP A 102 15.41 41.32 22.06
N GLY A 103 15.65 41.94 23.22
CA GLY A 103 14.85 43.02 23.79
C GLY A 103 13.55 42.55 24.44
N PHE A 104 13.49 41.28 24.89
CA PHE A 104 12.36 40.77 25.67
C PHE A 104 12.60 40.97 27.17
N CYS A 105 11.59 41.52 27.84
CA CYS A 105 11.63 41.84 29.26
C CYS A 105 11.16 40.69 30.15
N ALA A 106 11.68 40.66 31.38
CA ALA A 106 11.23 39.75 32.43
C ALA A 106 9.78 40.04 32.85
N VAL A 107 9.08 38.98 33.26
CA VAL A 107 7.67 39.02 33.64
C VAL A 107 7.50 38.24 34.94
N SER A 108 6.60 38.73 35.80
CA SER A 108 6.18 38.08 37.06
C SER A 108 4.64 38.02 37.15
N LEU A 109 4.12 37.17 38.02
CA LEU A 109 2.71 37.15 38.39
C LEU A 109 2.40 38.02 39.61
N GLU A 110 3.43 38.41 40.37
CA GLU A 110 3.33 39.27 41.53
C GLU A 110 4.18 40.53 41.32
N PRO A 111 3.70 41.71 41.78
CA PRO A 111 4.47 42.94 41.67
C PRO A 111 5.70 42.89 42.57
N THR A 112 6.79 43.48 42.11
CA THR A 112 8.04 43.63 42.90
C THR A 112 8.64 45.00 42.64
N LYS A 113 9.76 45.34 43.33
CA LYS A 113 10.47 46.61 43.10
C LYS A 113 10.87 46.82 41.63
N SER A 114 11.14 45.74 40.89
CA SER A 114 11.50 45.82 39.47
C SER A 114 10.33 45.52 38.53
N HIS A 115 9.39 44.67 38.93
CA HIS A 115 8.20 44.33 38.15
C HIS A 115 7.03 45.25 38.48
N THR A 116 7.03 46.45 37.90
CA THR A 116 6.11 47.54 38.28
C THR A 116 4.95 47.73 37.31
N ILE A 117 5.07 47.27 36.06
CA ILE A 117 4.08 47.56 35.01
C ILE A 117 3.07 46.42 34.89
N ALA A 118 1.83 46.64 35.32
CA ALA A 118 0.75 45.68 35.19
C ALA A 118 0.21 45.59 33.76
N VAL A 119 0.06 44.37 33.24
CA VAL A 119 -0.47 44.05 31.92
C VAL A 119 -1.63 43.08 32.05
N LEU A 120 -2.81 43.49 31.60
CA LEU A 120 -4.02 42.68 31.54
C LEU A 120 -4.33 42.24 30.12
N PRO A 121 -5.05 41.12 29.92
CA PRO A 121 -5.44 40.67 28.58
C PRO A 121 -6.58 41.53 28.06
N ARG A 122 -6.27 42.73 27.59
CA ARG A 122 -7.25 43.67 27.06
C ARG A 122 -7.00 44.00 25.60
N THR A 123 -8.09 44.30 24.88
CA THR A 123 -8.02 44.86 23.52
C THR A 123 -7.52 46.31 23.55
N SER A 124 -7.23 46.89 22.37
CA SER A 124 -6.94 48.32 22.24
C SER A 124 -8.10 49.23 22.67
N LYS A 125 -9.34 48.72 22.67
CA LYS A 125 -10.54 49.40 23.17
C LYS A 125 -10.80 49.14 24.66
N ASN A 126 -9.82 48.61 25.39
CA ASN A 126 -9.90 48.30 26.81
C ASN A 126 -10.98 47.26 27.20
N ILE A 127 -11.44 46.45 26.23
CA ILE A 127 -12.35 45.33 26.48
C ILE A 127 -11.57 44.14 27.02
N ASP A 128 -12.06 43.52 28.09
CA ASP A 128 -11.48 42.34 28.75
C ASP A 128 -11.58 41.08 27.86
N ASP A 129 -10.43 40.54 27.45
CA ASP A 129 -10.26 39.20 26.89
C ASP A 129 -9.78 38.24 28.00
N CYS A 130 -9.12 37.14 27.63
CA CYS A 130 -8.43 36.23 28.56
C CYS A 130 -7.06 35.80 28.03
N TRP A 131 -6.17 35.39 28.93
CA TRP A 131 -4.93 34.72 28.56
C TRP A 131 -5.18 33.34 27.98
N ARG A 132 -4.23 32.83 27.18
CA ARG A 132 -4.21 31.42 26.77
C ARG A 132 -3.80 30.47 27.90
N TRP A 133 -3.15 30.98 28.94
CA TRP A 133 -2.53 30.19 30.00
C TRP A 133 -3.14 30.54 31.37
N SER A 134 -3.36 29.54 32.21
CA SER A 134 -3.72 29.73 33.62
C SER A 134 -2.52 30.15 34.44
N LYS A 135 -2.74 30.76 35.62
CA LYS A 135 -1.67 31.11 36.57
C LYS A 135 -0.74 29.93 36.85
N ASN A 136 -1.30 28.76 37.15
CA ASN A 136 -0.53 27.55 37.44
C ASN A 136 0.38 27.11 36.28
N LYS A 137 -0.06 27.29 35.02
CA LYS A 137 0.80 27.03 33.86
C LYS A 137 1.87 28.12 33.74
N ALA A 138 1.51 29.38 33.90
CA ALA A 138 2.44 30.50 33.84
C ALA A 138 3.59 30.35 34.85
N ILE A 139 3.31 30.03 36.12
CA ILE A 139 4.31 29.82 37.18
C ILE A 139 5.37 28.80 36.76
N LYS A 140 4.96 27.69 36.15
CA LYS A 140 5.88 26.59 35.77
C LYS A 140 6.84 26.95 34.64
N HIS A 141 6.55 28.00 33.90
CA HIS A 141 7.20 28.35 32.64
C HIS A 141 7.80 29.76 32.66
N LEU A 142 7.71 30.43 33.81
CA LEU A 142 8.13 31.81 33.98
C LEU A 142 9.39 31.84 34.86
N ASN A 143 10.39 32.58 34.41
CA ASN A 143 11.55 32.94 35.22
C ASN A 143 11.55 34.47 35.38
N PRO A 144 11.18 35.01 36.56
CA PRO A 144 11.03 36.45 36.75
C PRO A 144 12.38 37.17 36.80
N LYS A 145 13.50 36.46 36.92
CA LYS A 145 14.84 37.08 37.00
C LYS A 145 15.59 37.02 35.67
N ASN A 146 15.21 36.12 34.76
CA ASN A 146 15.95 35.89 33.53
C ASN A 146 15.01 35.58 32.35
N PRO A 147 14.71 36.57 31.49
CA PRO A 147 13.83 36.38 30.35
C PRO A 147 14.40 35.41 29.30
N ALA A 148 15.72 35.24 29.21
CA ALA A 148 16.34 34.27 28.30
C ALA A 148 16.01 32.82 28.69
N GLU A 149 15.75 32.56 29.98
CA GLU A 149 15.39 31.25 30.52
C GLU A 149 13.89 31.09 30.81
N SER A 150 13.09 32.12 30.49
CA SER A 150 11.64 32.11 30.63
C SER A 150 10.95 31.79 29.29
N ASP A 151 9.84 31.05 29.33
CA ASP A 151 8.95 30.86 28.16
C ASP A 151 7.91 31.97 28.04
N LEU A 152 7.73 32.76 29.10
CA LEU A 152 6.87 33.93 29.13
C LEU A 152 7.71 35.19 29.24
N VAL A 153 7.53 36.10 28.29
CA VAL A 153 8.27 37.35 28.22
C VAL A 153 7.37 38.50 27.80
N ALA A 154 7.81 39.74 28.03
CA ALA A 154 7.08 40.93 27.60
C ALA A 154 7.87 41.73 26.59
N ARG A 155 7.16 42.49 25.76
CA ARG A 155 7.78 43.51 24.89
C ARG A 155 6.87 44.72 24.78
N GLN A 156 7.47 45.89 24.76
CA GLN A 156 6.76 47.14 24.57
C GLN A 156 6.26 47.26 23.13
N LYS A 157 5.02 47.70 22.96
CA LYS A 157 4.45 48.00 21.64
C LYS A 157 5.02 49.32 21.13
N ARG A 158 5.17 49.45 19.81
CA ARG A 158 5.56 50.71 19.16
C ARG A 158 4.62 51.88 19.47
N THR A 159 3.34 51.58 19.69
CA THR A 159 2.30 52.56 20.03
C THR A 159 2.20 52.84 21.54
N GLY A 160 3.15 52.36 22.34
CA GLY A 160 3.06 52.40 23.80
C GLY A 160 2.29 51.24 24.41
N GLY A 161 2.53 51.00 25.71
CA GLY A 161 2.02 49.85 26.46
C GLY A 161 2.75 48.54 26.14
N TRP A 162 2.32 47.45 26.76
CA TRP A 162 3.05 46.18 26.78
C TRP A 162 2.19 45.00 26.33
N ASN A 163 2.83 44.00 25.73
CA ASN A 163 2.22 42.71 25.42
C ASN A 163 3.02 41.59 26.08
N ILE A 164 2.30 40.55 26.50
CA ILE A 164 2.88 39.30 27.00
C ILE A 164 2.92 38.27 25.86
N TYR A 165 4.02 37.55 25.77
CA TYR A 165 4.32 36.61 24.70
C TYR A 165 4.76 35.26 25.27
N GLU A 166 4.37 34.20 24.56
CA GLU A 166 4.86 32.83 24.73
C GLU A 166 5.98 32.57 23.70
N LYS A 167 7.11 32.03 24.17
CA LYS A 167 8.14 31.40 23.32
C LYS A 167 7.59 30.07 22.79
N HIS A 168 6.92 30.15 21.65
CA HIS A 168 6.22 29.03 21.04
C HIS A 168 7.18 28.17 20.21
N ARG A 169 7.45 26.96 20.71
CA ARG A 169 8.39 25.99 20.12
C ARG A 169 7.73 24.87 19.32
N LYS A 170 6.40 24.79 19.31
CA LYS A 170 5.68 23.77 18.54
C LYS A 170 5.54 24.20 17.08
N HIS A 171 6.38 23.62 16.21
CA HIS A 171 6.39 23.87 14.76
C HIS A 171 5.83 22.68 13.97
N SER A 172 4.81 22.02 14.51
CA SER A 172 4.10 20.93 13.84
C SER A 172 2.60 21.17 13.91
N SER A 173 1.88 20.72 12.89
CA SER A 173 0.44 20.86 12.81
C SER A 173 -0.24 19.58 12.34
N LYS A 174 -1.51 19.41 12.71
CA LYS A 174 -2.31 18.33 12.13
C LYS A 174 -2.45 18.54 10.64
N ALA A 175 -2.42 17.46 9.88
CA ALA A 175 -2.67 17.51 8.44
C ALA A 175 -4.05 18.12 8.15
N LYS A 176 -4.08 19.11 7.26
CA LYS A 176 -5.33 19.69 6.75
C LYS A 176 -6.00 18.70 5.79
N THR A 177 -7.30 18.85 5.59
CA THR A 177 -8.08 18.05 4.63
C THR A 177 -8.01 18.61 3.20
N ILE A 178 -7.35 19.74 2.99
CA ILE A 178 -7.08 20.33 1.67
C ILE A 178 -5.57 20.54 1.54
N TRP A 179 -4.96 19.96 0.51
CA TRP A 179 -3.56 20.12 0.17
C TRP A 179 -3.45 20.83 -1.17
N SER A 180 -2.84 22.02 -1.16
CA SER A 180 -2.67 22.88 -2.35
C SER A 180 -1.21 23.27 -2.59
N ASP A 181 -0.30 22.61 -1.90
CA ASP A 181 1.14 22.85 -1.99
C ASP A 181 1.63 22.54 -3.42
N PRO A 182 2.52 23.36 -4.03
CA PRO A 182 3.00 23.11 -5.39
C PRO A 182 3.67 21.74 -5.57
N GLU A 183 4.36 21.27 -4.54
CA GLU A 183 5.09 19.98 -4.52
C GLU A 183 4.18 18.74 -4.59
N VAL A 184 2.89 18.87 -4.29
CA VAL A 184 1.93 17.75 -4.37
C VAL A 184 1.19 17.67 -5.72
N ARG A 185 1.49 18.57 -6.67
CA ARG A 185 0.85 18.63 -7.99
C ARG A 185 1.44 17.62 -8.95
N THR A 186 0.65 17.18 -9.94
CA THR A 186 1.05 16.13 -10.89
C THR A 186 2.35 16.45 -11.65
N GLU A 187 2.59 17.72 -11.98
CA GLU A 187 3.81 18.18 -12.66
C GLU A 187 5.07 17.79 -11.89
N ALA A 188 5.05 17.86 -10.56
CA ALA A 188 6.19 17.52 -9.72
C ALA A 188 6.62 16.06 -9.88
N GLY A 189 5.66 15.13 -10.03
CA GLY A 189 6.00 13.71 -10.28
C GLY A 189 6.73 13.51 -11.60
N THR A 190 6.37 14.25 -12.64
CA THR A 190 7.03 14.18 -13.96
C THR A 190 8.46 14.73 -13.86
N ILE A 191 8.65 15.81 -13.12
CA ILE A 191 9.97 16.39 -12.83
C ILE A 191 10.83 15.39 -12.06
N ASP A 192 10.30 14.75 -11.01
CA ASP A 192 11.01 13.76 -10.19
C ASP A 192 11.57 12.61 -11.06
N ILE A 193 10.77 12.09 -11.99
CA ILE A 193 11.20 11.03 -12.92
C ILE A 193 12.26 11.52 -13.90
N ARG A 194 12.07 12.71 -14.51
CA ARG A 194 13.04 13.27 -15.47
C ARG A 194 14.38 13.55 -14.80
N GLN A 195 14.38 14.06 -13.57
CA GLN A 195 15.60 14.26 -12.78
C GLN A 195 16.37 12.95 -12.55
N LEU A 196 15.66 11.84 -12.33
CA LEU A 196 16.30 10.53 -12.11
C LEU A 196 16.78 9.86 -13.40
N PHE A 197 16.04 10.00 -14.51
CA PHE A 197 16.22 9.13 -15.69
C PHE A 197 16.53 9.86 -16.99
N GLN A 198 16.52 11.21 -17.04
CA GLN A 198 16.58 12.06 -18.24
C GLN A 198 15.41 11.87 -19.22
N LYS A 199 14.84 10.67 -19.28
CA LYS A 199 13.78 10.27 -20.19
C LYS A 199 12.47 10.04 -19.42
N PRO A 200 11.31 10.32 -20.04
CA PRO A 200 10.02 10.00 -19.46
C PRO A 200 9.77 8.49 -19.57
N ILE A 201 10.39 7.72 -18.68
CA ILE A 201 10.23 6.25 -18.66
C ILE A 201 8.90 5.79 -18.06
N PHE A 202 8.05 6.73 -17.62
CA PHE A 202 6.75 6.49 -17.01
C PHE A 202 5.87 7.74 -17.17
N ASP A 203 4.63 7.58 -17.61
CA ASP A 203 3.80 8.70 -18.07
C ASP A 203 3.13 9.48 -16.93
N HIS A 204 2.71 8.78 -15.86
CA HIS A 204 1.87 9.37 -14.82
C HIS A 204 2.39 9.10 -13.38
N PRO A 205 3.65 9.42 -13.09
CA PRO A 205 4.21 9.20 -11.76
C PRO A 205 3.50 10.06 -10.72
N LYS A 206 3.24 9.50 -9.53
CA LYS A 206 2.77 10.30 -8.40
C LYS A 206 3.92 11.18 -7.89
N PRO A 207 3.65 12.43 -7.47
CA PRO A 207 4.67 13.29 -6.86
C PRO A 207 5.26 12.67 -5.59
N VAL A 208 6.57 12.75 -5.42
CA VAL A 208 7.24 12.17 -4.24
C VAL A 208 6.77 12.85 -2.95
N ALA A 209 6.65 14.18 -2.94
CA ALA A 209 6.23 14.94 -1.76
C ALA A 209 4.80 14.58 -1.29
N LEU A 210 3.91 14.27 -2.23
CA LEU A 210 2.56 13.79 -1.93
C LEU A 210 2.61 12.50 -1.09
N ILE A 211 3.41 11.53 -1.53
CA ILE A 211 3.55 10.23 -0.84
C ILE A 211 4.33 10.39 0.47
N GLU A 212 5.34 11.27 0.53
CA GLU A 212 6.02 11.61 1.78
C GLU A 212 5.03 12.12 2.83
N LYS A 213 4.11 13.01 2.43
CA LYS A 213 3.09 13.56 3.33
C LYS A 213 2.15 12.47 3.85
N CYS A 214 1.71 11.55 2.98
CA CYS A 214 0.93 10.37 3.38
C CYS A 214 1.67 9.47 4.37
N ILE A 215 2.94 9.15 4.12
CA ILE A 215 3.74 8.31 5.01
C ILE A 215 3.97 9.01 6.35
N ARG A 216 4.25 10.32 6.36
CA ARG A 216 4.42 11.09 7.59
C ARG A 216 3.19 10.98 8.48
N ILE A 217 1.99 11.22 7.95
CA ILE A 217 0.77 11.18 8.76
C ILE A 217 0.42 9.76 9.24
N GLY A 218 0.72 8.75 8.42
CA GLY A 218 0.22 7.39 8.59
C GLY A 218 1.20 6.40 9.23
N SER A 219 2.48 6.74 9.36
CA SER A 219 3.51 5.77 9.75
C SER A 219 4.55 6.33 10.74
N PRO A 220 4.89 5.57 11.80
CA PRO A 220 6.03 5.91 12.65
C PRO A 220 7.35 5.81 11.88
N LYS A 221 8.43 6.30 12.48
CA LYS A 221 9.79 6.24 11.88
C LYS A 221 10.31 4.83 11.62
N SER A 222 9.70 3.80 12.20
CA SER A 222 10.05 2.38 12.04
C SER A 222 8.98 1.54 11.36
N GLY A 223 7.97 2.17 10.75
CA GLY A 223 6.85 1.46 10.14
C GLY A 223 7.19 0.72 8.84
N ILE A 224 6.31 -0.19 8.44
CA ILE A 224 6.34 -0.87 7.14
C ILE A 224 5.29 -0.23 6.24
N ILE A 225 5.70 0.23 5.06
CA ILE A 225 4.82 0.83 4.06
C ILE A 225 4.52 -0.22 2.99
N PHE A 226 3.25 -0.53 2.78
CA PHE A 226 2.83 -1.47 1.75
C PHE A 226 2.14 -0.73 0.62
N ASP A 227 2.60 -0.94 -0.60
CA ASP A 227 2.03 -0.37 -1.82
C ASP A 227 1.78 -1.49 -2.84
N PRO A 228 0.52 -1.95 -2.97
CA PRO A 228 0.17 -3.01 -3.92
C PRO A 228 0.04 -2.52 -5.38
N PHE A 229 0.22 -1.22 -5.63
CA PHE A 229 0.10 -0.59 -6.95
C PHE A 229 1.27 0.37 -7.17
N ALA A 230 2.48 -0.18 -7.11
CA ALA A 230 3.70 0.61 -6.93
C ALA A 230 4.02 1.55 -8.11
N GLY A 231 3.55 1.22 -9.32
CA GLY A 231 3.75 1.96 -10.55
C GLY A 231 5.21 2.30 -10.78
N SER A 232 5.53 3.59 -10.74
CA SER A 232 6.90 4.09 -10.93
C SER A 232 7.81 3.96 -9.70
N GLY A 233 7.36 3.35 -8.60
CA GLY A 233 8.12 3.20 -7.37
C GLY A 233 8.27 4.48 -6.54
N THR A 234 7.36 5.46 -6.69
CA THR A 234 7.36 6.71 -5.90
C THR A 234 7.36 6.45 -4.39
N THR A 235 6.63 5.44 -3.93
CA THR A 235 6.57 5.07 -2.50
C THR A 235 7.93 4.69 -1.93
N ALA A 236 8.76 3.96 -2.69
CA ALA A 236 10.13 3.66 -2.25
C ALA A 236 10.93 4.95 -2.07
N GLN A 237 10.89 5.86 -3.04
CA GLN A 237 11.60 7.13 -2.95
C GLN A 237 11.17 7.97 -1.75
N ALA A 238 9.86 8.07 -1.51
CA ALA A 238 9.36 8.79 -0.34
C ALA A 238 9.89 8.17 0.97
N VAL A 239 9.96 6.84 1.08
CA VAL A 239 10.56 6.16 2.24
C VAL A 239 12.06 6.47 2.37
N PHE A 240 12.82 6.41 1.27
CA PHE A 240 14.25 6.77 1.26
C PHE A 240 14.47 8.20 1.77
N ASN A 241 13.74 9.17 1.21
CA ASN A 241 13.83 10.58 1.56
C ASN A 241 13.47 10.81 3.04
N LEU A 242 12.37 10.21 3.52
CA LEU A 242 11.93 10.39 4.90
C LEU A 242 12.93 9.81 5.90
N ASN A 243 13.41 8.59 5.66
CA ASN A 243 14.39 7.95 6.55
C ASN A 243 15.67 8.78 6.68
N LEU A 244 16.11 9.46 5.61
CA LEU A 244 17.22 10.40 5.72
C LEU A 244 16.85 11.67 6.48
N LYS A 245 15.76 12.33 6.08
CA LYS A 245 15.32 13.61 6.64
C LYS A 245 15.08 13.52 8.15
N ASP A 246 14.54 12.40 8.63
CA ASP A 246 14.15 12.23 10.02
C ASP A 246 14.91 11.12 10.78
N GLN A 247 15.99 10.60 10.19
CA GLN A 247 16.80 9.50 10.73
C GLN A 247 15.95 8.26 11.09
N GLY A 248 14.92 7.99 10.29
CA GLY A 248 14.04 6.83 10.43
C GLY A 248 14.61 5.55 9.81
N ASN A 249 13.94 4.44 10.09
CA ASN A 249 14.27 3.11 9.57
C ASN A 249 13.02 2.41 8.97
N ARG A 250 12.12 3.18 8.36
CA ARG A 250 10.93 2.66 7.66
C ARG A 250 11.34 1.67 6.59
N LYS A 251 10.53 0.62 6.42
CA LYS A 251 10.66 -0.40 5.37
C LYS A 251 9.53 -0.23 4.37
N PHE A 252 9.69 -0.76 3.17
CA PHE A 252 8.62 -0.80 2.18
C PHE A 252 8.47 -2.19 1.57
N ILE A 253 7.26 -2.51 1.14
CA ILE A 253 6.92 -3.66 0.31
C ILE A 253 6.13 -3.11 -0.87
N LEU A 254 6.64 -3.33 -2.08
CA LEU A 254 6.03 -2.89 -3.33
C LEU A 254 5.57 -4.11 -4.10
N VAL A 255 4.38 -4.04 -4.69
CA VAL A 255 3.90 -5.03 -5.66
C VAL A 255 3.54 -4.29 -6.94
N GLU A 256 3.93 -4.87 -8.06
CA GLU A 256 3.57 -4.40 -9.38
C GLU A 256 3.45 -5.58 -10.34
N SER A 257 2.48 -5.49 -11.24
CA SER A 257 2.31 -6.40 -12.38
C SER A 257 3.06 -5.84 -13.60
N SER A 258 3.43 -6.68 -14.58
CA SER A 258 4.20 -6.32 -15.79
C SER A 258 5.71 -6.12 -15.60
N ASP A 259 6.37 -5.67 -16.67
CA ASP A 259 7.80 -5.40 -16.74
C ASP A 259 8.24 -4.13 -15.98
N LEU A 260 7.31 -3.35 -15.42
CA LEU A 260 7.59 -2.09 -14.70
C LEU A 260 8.54 -2.28 -13.51
N CYS A 261 8.49 -3.45 -12.86
CA CYS A 261 9.40 -3.78 -11.77
C CYS A 261 10.87 -3.72 -12.24
N THR A 262 11.18 -4.33 -13.38
CA THR A 262 12.54 -4.39 -13.93
C THR A 262 12.91 -3.15 -14.73
N ARG A 263 11.96 -2.54 -15.45
CA ARG A 263 12.18 -1.34 -16.28
C ARG A 263 12.24 -0.03 -15.51
N VAL A 264 11.51 0.10 -14.40
CA VAL A 264 11.34 1.39 -13.71
C VAL A 264 11.71 1.28 -12.23
N ILE A 265 11.09 0.38 -11.47
CA ILE A 265 11.22 0.34 -10.00
C ILE A 265 12.64 -0.04 -9.55
N LEU A 266 13.19 -1.14 -10.06
CA LEU A 266 14.54 -1.59 -9.71
C LEU A 266 15.62 -0.57 -10.11
N PRO A 267 15.61 -0.01 -11.34
CA PRO A 267 16.51 1.09 -11.72
C PRO A 267 16.37 2.32 -10.80
N ARG A 268 15.14 2.69 -10.41
CA ARG A 268 14.90 3.81 -9.49
C ARG A 268 15.54 3.55 -8.14
N ILE A 269 15.29 2.38 -7.55
CA ILE A 269 15.85 2.01 -6.24
C ILE A 269 17.39 1.98 -6.29
N LYS A 270 17.99 1.41 -7.34
CA LYS A 270 19.45 1.42 -7.52
C LYS A 270 20.01 2.84 -7.54
N LYS A 271 19.36 3.76 -8.27
CA LYS A 271 19.72 5.18 -8.28
C LYS A 271 19.60 5.83 -6.91
N LEU A 272 18.52 5.56 -6.16
CA LEU A 272 18.30 6.11 -4.81
C LEU A 272 19.31 5.62 -3.77
N ILE A 273 19.77 4.37 -3.88
CA ILE A 273 20.84 3.81 -3.05
C ILE A 273 22.16 4.52 -3.37
N TYR A 274 22.42 4.81 -4.64
CA TYR A 274 23.65 5.46 -5.09
C TYR A 274 23.71 6.96 -4.73
N SER A 275 22.62 7.70 -4.97
CA SER A 275 22.52 9.13 -4.67
C SER A 275 21.08 9.53 -4.42
N GLN A 276 20.87 10.54 -3.58
CA GLN A 276 19.56 11.11 -3.32
C GLN A 276 19.22 12.25 -4.28
N ILE A 277 20.24 12.99 -4.71
CA ILE A 277 20.08 14.15 -5.58
C ILE A 277 20.58 13.76 -6.95
N TRP A 278 19.68 13.84 -7.91
CA TRP A 278 19.94 13.60 -9.31
C TRP A 278 19.53 14.85 -10.07
N ASN A 279 20.36 15.24 -11.02
CA ASN A 279 20.02 16.25 -12.00
C ASN A 279 20.16 15.62 -13.37
N GLU A 280 19.04 15.53 -14.09
CA GLU A 280 18.99 14.92 -15.42
C GLU A 280 19.82 13.64 -15.47
N GLY A 281 19.46 12.63 -14.66
CA GLY A 281 20.09 11.31 -14.65
C GLY A 281 21.55 11.26 -14.21
N LYS A 282 22.16 12.38 -13.82
CA LYS A 282 23.51 12.45 -13.25
C LYS A 282 23.44 12.67 -11.72
N PRO A 283 24.25 11.97 -10.92
CA PRO A 283 24.26 12.12 -9.47
C PRO A 283 24.99 13.40 -9.05
N VAL A 284 24.38 14.25 -8.21
CA VAL A 284 24.94 15.55 -7.81
C VAL A 284 25.78 15.47 -6.52
N ALA A 285 25.50 14.52 -5.63
CA ALA A 285 26.21 14.41 -4.35
C ALA A 285 26.32 12.94 -3.86
N PRO A 286 27.14 12.09 -4.49
CA PRO A 286 27.18 10.65 -4.21
C PRO A 286 27.75 10.27 -2.82
N LYS A 287 28.34 11.22 -2.07
CA LYS A 287 29.06 10.94 -0.81
C LYS A 287 28.37 11.41 0.48
N LYS A 288 27.37 12.31 0.44
CA LYS A 288 26.63 12.73 1.64
C LYS A 288 25.38 11.86 1.81
N GLY A 289 25.37 11.02 2.86
CA GLY A 289 24.22 10.18 3.21
C GLY A 289 24.13 8.86 2.46
N LYS A 290 25.24 8.10 2.35
CA LYS A 290 25.21 6.73 1.82
C LYS A 290 24.19 5.91 2.61
N ILE A 291 23.19 5.38 1.92
CA ILE A 291 22.19 4.48 2.53
C ILE A 291 22.54 3.07 2.07
N SER A 292 23.09 2.26 2.96
CA SER A 292 23.19 0.82 2.72
C SER A 292 21.79 0.21 2.83
N LYS A 293 21.30 -0.39 1.75
CA LYS A 293 20.03 -1.13 1.70
C LYS A 293 20.22 -2.44 0.95
N ILE A 294 19.65 -3.50 1.51
CA ILE A 294 19.43 -4.75 0.81
C ILE A 294 18.00 -4.73 0.27
N ILE A 295 17.85 -5.10 -1.00
CA ILE A 295 16.56 -5.20 -1.68
C ILE A 295 16.40 -6.64 -2.12
N GLN A 296 15.42 -7.32 -1.55
CA GLN A 296 14.95 -8.60 -2.05
C GLN A 296 13.81 -8.31 -3.04
N TYR A 297 13.92 -8.86 -4.24
CA TYR A 297 12.83 -8.85 -5.21
C TYR A 297 12.49 -10.30 -5.55
N LEU A 298 11.20 -10.58 -5.67
CA LEU A 298 10.67 -11.89 -6.03
C LEU A 298 9.77 -11.69 -7.24
N THR A 299 9.92 -12.54 -8.25
CA THR A 299 8.99 -12.59 -9.37
C THR A 299 8.00 -13.70 -9.09
N LEU A 300 6.71 -13.38 -9.18
CA LEU A 300 5.64 -14.36 -9.09
C LEU A 300 5.15 -14.61 -10.53
N GLU A 301 5.03 -15.87 -10.93
CA GLU A 301 4.41 -16.21 -12.22
C GLU A 301 2.93 -15.79 -12.19
N GLN A 302 2.46 -15.18 -13.28
CA GLN A 302 1.03 -14.95 -13.44
C GLN A 302 0.33 -16.26 -13.77
N PHE A 303 -0.99 -16.27 -13.62
CA PHE A 303 -1.81 -17.44 -13.93
C PHE A 303 -1.59 -17.93 -15.38
N ASP A 304 -1.58 -17.01 -16.34
CA ASP A 304 -1.39 -17.34 -17.76
C ASP A 304 0.04 -17.83 -18.04
N ASP A 305 1.04 -17.22 -17.42
CA ASP A 305 2.43 -17.68 -17.49
C ASP A 305 2.55 -19.12 -17.00
N THR A 306 1.86 -19.44 -15.89
CA THR A 306 1.85 -20.79 -15.32
C THR A 306 1.26 -21.79 -16.31
N ILE A 307 0.12 -21.47 -16.94
CA ILE A 307 -0.52 -22.35 -17.94
C ILE A 307 0.36 -22.52 -19.18
N LEU A 308 0.92 -21.43 -19.72
CA LEU A 308 1.73 -21.46 -20.94
C LEU A 308 3.06 -22.20 -20.75
N ASN A 309 3.69 -22.04 -19.59
CA ASN A 309 4.96 -22.66 -19.25
C ASN A 309 4.82 -24.11 -18.77
N THR A 310 3.59 -24.59 -18.54
CA THR A 310 3.38 -25.99 -18.16
C THR A 310 3.54 -26.89 -19.39
N GLN A 311 4.66 -27.61 -19.44
CA GLN A 311 4.91 -28.65 -20.44
C GLN A 311 4.38 -30.00 -19.94
N PHE A 312 3.70 -30.74 -20.80
CA PHE A 312 3.42 -32.15 -20.56
C PHE A 312 4.68 -32.96 -20.81
N TYR A 313 5.03 -33.83 -19.87
CA TYR A 313 5.95 -34.93 -20.15
C TYR A 313 5.21 -35.95 -21.01
N SER A 314 5.88 -36.49 -22.04
CA SER A 314 5.44 -37.69 -22.75
C SER A 314 5.32 -38.80 -21.71
N ARG A 315 4.10 -39.09 -21.30
CA ARG A 315 3.78 -40.27 -20.52
C ARG A 315 4.01 -41.45 -21.48
N ASP A 316 5.01 -42.30 -21.23
CA ASP A 316 5.02 -43.65 -21.78
C ASP A 316 3.85 -44.40 -21.13
N PHE A 317 2.67 -44.27 -21.75
CA PHE A 317 1.40 -44.74 -21.22
C PHE A 317 1.20 -46.25 -21.30
N THR A 318 2.12 -46.99 -21.91
CA THR A 318 2.10 -48.47 -21.92
C THR A 318 2.22 -49.07 -20.52
N GLN A 319 2.61 -48.30 -19.50
CA GLN A 319 2.73 -48.77 -18.10
C GLN A 319 1.70 -48.19 -17.12
N ILE A 320 0.60 -47.57 -17.57
CA ILE A 320 -0.55 -47.31 -16.68
C ILE A 320 -1.55 -48.46 -16.77
N THR A 321 -1.04 -49.66 -16.55
CA THR A 321 -1.83 -50.73 -15.96
C THR A 321 -1.59 -50.67 -14.45
N SER A 322 -2.61 -50.19 -13.73
CA SER A 322 -2.91 -50.50 -12.33
C SER A 322 -1.89 -50.26 -11.19
N ALA A 323 -0.67 -49.74 -11.41
CA ALA A 323 0.36 -49.76 -10.33
C ALA A 323 0.99 -48.43 -9.87
N ASN A 324 0.83 -47.30 -10.57
CA ASN A 324 1.54 -46.06 -10.19
C ASN A 324 0.74 -45.13 -9.25
N ASN A 325 0.78 -45.43 -7.94
CA ASN A 325 0.19 -44.63 -6.84
C ASN A 325 0.87 -43.26 -6.56
N ASN A 326 1.78 -42.82 -7.42
CA ASN A 326 2.62 -41.64 -7.21
C ASN A 326 1.98 -40.31 -7.64
N TYR A 327 0.75 -40.31 -8.15
CA TYR A 327 0.00 -39.10 -8.53
C TYR A 327 -1.30 -38.98 -7.72
N LEU A 328 -1.85 -37.76 -7.66
CA LEU A 328 -3.10 -37.48 -6.94
C LEU A 328 -4.28 -38.18 -7.64
N SER A 329 -5.09 -38.91 -6.87
CA SER A 329 -6.37 -39.45 -7.33
C SER A 329 -7.48 -38.39 -7.31
N ASP A 330 -8.60 -38.67 -7.97
CA ASP A 330 -9.83 -37.87 -7.90
C ASP A 330 -10.27 -37.58 -6.45
N PHE A 331 -10.11 -38.56 -5.56
CA PHE A 331 -10.39 -38.40 -4.13
C PHE A 331 -9.40 -37.45 -3.44
N ASP A 332 -8.11 -37.54 -3.78
CA ASP A 332 -7.08 -36.64 -3.25
C ASP A 332 -7.30 -35.19 -3.70
N LEU A 333 -7.71 -35.00 -4.96
CA LEU A 333 -8.04 -33.69 -5.53
C LEU A 333 -9.28 -33.08 -4.88
N TYR A 334 -10.32 -33.88 -4.62
CA TYR A 334 -11.51 -33.45 -3.89
C TYR A 334 -11.18 -32.99 -2.46
N ASN A 335 -10.33 -33.73 -1.75
CA ASN A 335 -9.91 -33.37 -0.39
C ASN A 335 -9.06 -32.09 -0.37
N LEU A 336 -8.16 -31.93 -1.34
CA LEU A 336 -7.37 -30.71 -1.53
C LEU A 336 -8.27 -29.48 -1.77
N GLU A 337 -9.24 -29.59 -2.67
CA GLU A 337 -10.20 -28.52 -2.98
C GLU A 337 -10.99 -28.09 -1.73
N ASN A 338 -11.54 -29.06 -0.99
CA ASN A 338 -12.30 -28.78 0.24
C ASN A 338 -11.46 -28.13 1.33
N SER A 339 -10.20 -28.55 1.49
CA SER A 339 -9.26 -27.94 2.45
C SER A 339 -8.97 -26.47 2.10
N ILE A 340 -8.79 -26.17 0.82
CA ILE A 340 -8.58 -24.80 0.33
C ILE A 340 -9.83 -23.94 0.59
N ILE A 341 -11.02 -24.46 0.26
CA ILE A 341 -12.29 -23.75 0.44
C ILE A 341 -12.55 -23.44 1.92
N GLN A 342 -12.36 -24.41 2.84
CA GLN A 342 -12.51 -24.19 4.27
C GLN A 342 -11.54 -23.11 4.79
N ASN A 343 -10.29 -23.12 4.33
CA ASN A 343 -9.30 -22.09 4.69
C ASN A 343 -9.68 -20.69 4.20
N ILE A 344 -10.31 -20.59 3.03
CA ILE A 344 -10.79 -19.31 2.48
C ILE A 344 -12.01 -18.81 3.26
N GLN A 345 -12.96 -19.70 3.58
CA GLN A 345 -14.18 -19.36 4.31
C GLN A 345 -13.91 -18.91 5.75
N ASN A 346 -12.99 -19.60 6.44
CA ASN A 346 -12.56 -19.23 7.79
C ASN A 346 -11.85 -17.86 7.86
N LYS A 347 -11.27 -17.36 6.76
CA LYS A 347 -10.72 -15.99 6.69
C LYS A 347 -11.78 -14.90 6.52
N SER A 348 -12.97 -15.23 6.03
CA SER A 348 -14.06 -14.26 5.80
C SER A 348 -14.89 -13.96 7.05
N GLN A 349 -14.87 -14.85 8.05
CA GLN A 349 -15.58 -14.69 9.31
C GLN A 349 -14.60 -14.42 10.46
N ASN A 350 -14.25 -13.15 10.70
CA ASN A 350 -13.56 -12.76 11.94
C ASN A 350 -14.37 -11.72 12.71
N LYS A 351 -15.09 -12.18 13.75
CA LYS A 351 -15.28 -11.40 14.99
C LYS A 351 -14.00 -11.54 15.84
N PRO A 352 -13.57 -10.49 16.56
CA PRO A 352 -12.33 -10.52 17.31
C PRO A 352 -12.54 -11.09 18.71
N GLN A 353 -11.69 -12.02 19.16
CA GLN A 353 -11.26 -12.02 20.55
C GLN A 353 -9.96 -12.83 20.77
N ASN A 354 -9.00 -12.12 21.39
CA ASN A 354 -7.85 -12.53 22.19
C ASN A 354 -6.64 -13.26 21.56
N LYS A 355 -5.52 -12.50 21.63
CA LYS A 355 -4.08 -12.82 21.50
C LYS A 355 -3.60 -13.36 20.13
N PRO A 356 -2.64 -12.68 19.47
CA PRO A 356 -2.05 -13.20 18.24
C PRO A 356 -1.09 -14.34 18.62
N HIS A 357 -1.60 -15.56 18.60
CA HIS A 357 -0.79 -16.72 18.33
C HIS A 357 -0.94 -17.04 16.84
N TYR A 358 0.16 -16.84 16.11
CA TYR A 358 0.30 -17.26 14.72
C TYR A 358 -0.03 -18.76 14.59
N PRO A 359 -0.98 -19.18 13.73
CA PRO A 359 -1.21 -20.58 13.47
C PRO A 359 -0.54 -20.96 12.15
N TRP A 360 0.79 -21.07 12.18
CA TRP A 360 1.44 -22.21 11.51
C TRP A 360 1.90 -23.18 12.60
N HIS A 361 0.94 -23.63 13.40
CA HIS A 361 1.03 -24.89 14.10
C HIS A 361 -0.35 -25.56 14.02
N TYR A 362 -0.39 -26.56 13.15
CA TYR A 362 -1.29 -27.69 13.20
C TYR A 362 -1.54 -28.14 14.63
N ARG A 363 -2.80 -28.12 15.11
CA ARG A 363 -3.28 -29.15 16.04
C ARG A 363 -4.79 -29.37 15.92
N PRO A 364 -5.22 -30.62 16.15
CA PRO A 364 -6.39 -31.23 15.53
C PRO A 364 -7.60 -31.15 16.47
N GLN A 365 -8.81 -31.04 15.92
CA GLN A 365 -10.00 -31.53 16.61
C GLN A 365 -10.94 -32.26 15.66
N ASN A 366 -10.90 -33.58 15.82
CA ASN A 366 -11.96 -34.57 15.62
C ASN A 366 -12.66 -34.64 14.26
N THR A 367 -11.86 -34.92 13.24
CA THR A 367 -12.15 -36.03 12.32
C THR A 367 -10.88 -36.89 12.25
N LYS A 368 -11.00 -38.21 12.15
CA LYS A 368 -9.90 -39.17 12.35
C LYS A 368 -8.81 -39.16 11.27
N GLU A 369 -8.73 -38.17 10.38
CA GLU A 369 -7.83 -38.20 9.22
C GLU A 369 -7.21 -36.81 8.95
N ASN A 370 -5.91 -36.67 9.24
CA ASN A 370 -5.12 -35.47 8.99
C ASN A 370 -4.31 -35.64 7.69
N ILE A 371 -4.68 -34.94 6.62
CA ILE A 371 -3.81 -34.74 5.45
C ILE A 371 -2.98 -33.47 5.69
N GLN A 372 -1.65 -33.58 5.71
CA GLN A 372 -0.71 -32.47 5.88
C GLN A 372 -0.05 -32.09 4.54
N PHE A 373 0.00 -30.80 4.21
CA PHE A 373 0.59 -30.29 2.96
C PHE A 373 1.97 -29.65 3.22
N SER A 374 2.97 -29.95 2.39
CA SER A 374 4.27 -29.27 2.41
C SER A 374 4.88 -29.22 1.00
N PRO A 375 4.65 -28.14 0.23
CA PRO A 375 5.28 -27.98 -1.07
C PRO A 375 6.77 -27.63 -0.90
N LYS A 376 7.66 -28.42 -1.50
CA LYS A 376 9.04 -27.98 -1.78
C LYS A 376 9.02 -27.13 -3.05
N ILE A 377 9.38 -25.85 -2.94
CA ILE A 377 9.57 -24.97 -4.11
C ILE A 377 10.99 -25.22 -4.63
N PRO A 378 11.19 -25.73 -5.86
CA PRO A 378 12.52 -25.96 -6.40
C PRO A 378 13.30 -24.65 -6.56
N SER A 379 14.58 -24.67 -6.22
CA SER A 379 15.51 -23.56 -6.37
C SER A 379 15.80 -23.28 -7.85
N GLN A 380 15.53 -22.05 -8.27
CA GLN A 380 16.17 -21.31 -9.37
C GLN A 380 16.75 -22.13 -10.54
N GLU A 381 15.92 -22.83 -11.30
CA GLU A 381 16.20 -23.05 -12.73
C GLU A 381 14.89 -22.96 -13.52
N LYS A 382 14.93 -22.23 -14.65
CA LYS A 382 13.87 -22.29 -15.66
C LYS A 382 13.83 -23.72 -16.21
N LYS A 383 12.92 -24.56 -15.71
CA LYS A 383 12.36 -25.74 -16.40
C LYS A 383 11.36 -26.47 -15.52
N SER A 384 10.13 -26.60 -16.04
CA SER A 384 9.02 -27.44 -15.58
C SER A 384 8.71 -27.40 -14.08
N LEU A 385 7.54 -26.87 -13.75
CA LEU A 385 6.92 -26.92 -12.43
C LEU A 385 6.65 -28.37 -11.97
N LYS A 386 7.69 -29.10 -11.57
CA LYS A 386 7.58 -30.40 -10.89
C LYS A 386 7.23 -30.14 -9.43
N TYR A 387 5.93 -30.04 -9.16
CA TYR A 387 5.44 -29.98 -7.80
C TYR A 387 5.23 -31.39 -7.26
N SER A 388 5.72 -31.63 -6.05
CA SER A 388 5.42 -32.84 -5.30
C SER A 388 4.90 -32.45 -3.92
N LEU A 389 3.91 -33.18 -3.44
CA LEU A 389 3.27 -33.03 -2.13
C LEU A 389 3.36 -34.35 -1.39
N TYR A 390 3.61 -34.30 -0.09
CA TYR A 390 3.36 -35.47 0.74
C TYR A 390 1.87 -35.58 0.97
N THR A 391 1.29 -36.75 0.67
CA THR A 391 -0.02 -37.15 1.15
C THR A 391 0.17 -38.06 2.35
N TYR A 392 -0.61 -37.84 3.40
CA TYR A 392 -0.54 -38.59 4.63
C TYR A 392 -1.84 -39.36 4.78
N ASN A 393 -1.76 -40.70 4.74
CA ASN A 393 -2.82 -41.54 5.29
C ASN A 393 -2.46 -41.84 6.76
N SER A 394 -3.44 -42.32 7.54
CA SER A 394 -3.34 -42.57 8.98
C SER A 394 -2.09 -43.33 9.48
N ARG A 395 -1.29 -43.96 8.62
CA ARG A 395 -0.04 -44.65 9.00
C ARG A 395 1.18 -44.41 8.10
N VAL A 396 1.04 -43.76 6.93
CA VAL A 396 2.15 -43.61 5.97
C VAL A 396 2.09 -42.26 5.26
N SER A 397 3.24 -41.59 5.15
CA SER A 397 3.44 -40.43 4.28
C SER A 397 4.00 -40.90 2.94
N SER A 398 3.33 -40.56 1.85
CA SER A 398 3.80 -40.84 0.49
C SER A 398 4.01 -39.53 -0.28
N LEU A 399 5.14 -39.41 -0.97
CA LEU A 399 5.38 -38.29 -1.86
C LEU A 399 4.60 -38.52 -3.16
N LYS A 400 3.65 -37.63 -3.45
CA LYS A 400 2.87 -37.60 -4.68
C LYS A 400 3.27 -36.43 -5.56
N ASN A 401 3.38 -36.66 -6.85
CA ASN A 401 3.58 -35.62 -7.83
C ASN A 401 2.24 -34.96 -8.15
N ILE A 402 2.26 -33.63 -8.28
CA ILE A 402 1.11 -32.84 -8.73
C ILE A 402 1.22 -32.68 -10.24
N ASP A 403 0.20 -33.15 -10.95
CA ASP A 403 -0.05 -32.74 -12.31
C ASP A 403 -0.92 -31.47 -12.28
N LEU A 404 -0.28 -30.31 -12.39
CA LEU A 404 -0.96 -29.02 -12.28
C LEU A 404 -2.10 -28.85 -13.28
N ILE A 405 -2.00 -29.48 -14.45
CA ILE A 405 -3.04 -29.44 -15.47
C ILE A 405 -4.23 -30.25 -15.00
N GLU A 406 -4.02 -31.45 -14.45
CA GLU A 406 -5.10 -32.26 -13.88
C GLU A 406 -5.81 -31.55 -12.73
N THR A 407 -5.04 -31.00 -11.80
CA THR A 407 -5.57 -30.24 -10.66
C THR A 407 -6.34 -29.00 -11.13
N PHE A 408 -5.84 -28.31 -12.16
CA PHE A 408 -6.51 -27.15 -12.74
C PHE A 408 -7.84 -27.52 -13.41
N LEU A 409 -7.83 -28.55 -14.26
CA LEU A 409 -9.04 -29.05 -14.92
C LEU A 409 -10.06 -29.58 -13.90
N TRP A 410 -9.57 -30.19 -12.82
CA TRP A 410 -10.39 -30.57 -11.69
C TRP A 410 -11.08 -29.37 -11.03
N ASN A 411 -10.36 -28.29 -10.75
CA ASN A 411 -10.97 -27.07 -10.19
C ASN A 411 -11.99 -26.41 -11.15
N LEU A 412 -11.84 -26.62 -12.46
CA LEU A 412 -12.83 -26.20 -13.46
C LEU A 412 -14.10 -27.07 -13.50
N GLY A 413 -14.15 -28.17 -12.74
CA GLY A 413 -15.24 -29.13 -12.76
C GLY A 413 -15.13 -30.18 -13.88
N ILE A 414 -13.98 -30.25 -14.56
CA ILE A 414 -13.70 -31.24 -15.60
C ILE A 414 -13.11 -32.47 -14.92
N ARG A 415 -13.68 -33.64 -15.21
CA ARG A 415 -13.41 -34.92 -14.56
C ARG A 415 -13.04 -35.97 -15.60
N SER A 416 -12.35 -37.03 -15.18
CA SER A 416 -12.00 -38.18 -16.03
C SER A 416 -11.26 -37.78 -17.32
N VAL A 417 -10.19 -36.98 -17.18
CA VAL A 417 -9.47 -36.40 -18.31
C VAL A 417 -8.53 -37.42 -18.95
N GLN A 418 -8.90 -37.93 -20.13
CA GLN A 418 -8.01 -38.67 -21.02
C GLN A 418 -7.14 -37.69 -21.80
N ARG A 419 -5.88 -38.07 -22.10
CA ARG A 419 -4.92 -37.20 -22.78
C ARG A 419 -4.32 -37.91 -23.99
N ASP A 420 -4.60 -37.37 -25.16
CA ASP A 420 -4.06 -37.89 -26.41
C ASP A 420 -3.08 -36.86 -26.98
N GLN A 421 -1.80 -37.20 -27.07
CA GLN A 421 -0.88 -36.40 -27.87
C GLN A 421 -1.24 -36.57 -29.35
N GLN A 422 -1.28 -35.48 -30.08
CA GLN A 422 -1.64 -35.44 -31.49
C GLN A 422 -0.60 -34.63 -32.25
N ALA A 423 -0.32 -35.10 -33.47
CA ALA A 423 0.52 -34.40 -34.43
C ALA A 423 -0.27 -34.24 -35.72
N LEU A 424 -0.46 -33.00 -36.17
CA LEU A 424 -1.15 -32.71 -37.42
C LEU A 424 -0.39 -31.62 -38.17
N LYS A 425 0.05 -31.90 -39.40
CA LYS A 425 0.83 -30.97 -40.25
C LYS A 425 1.98 -30.28 -39.49
N ASN A 426 2.80 -31.05 -38.77
CA ASN A 426 3.92 -30.58 -37.92
C ASN A 426 3.53 -29.75 -36.67
N ILE A 427 2.26 -29.73 -36.30
CA ILE A 427 1.77 -29.05 -35.11
C ILE A 427 1.50 -30.09 -34.03
N GLN A 428 2.24 -29.99 -32.92
CA GLN A 428 2.07 -30.84 -31.75
C GLN A 428 1.06 -30.22 -30.80
N TYR A 429 0.06 -31.00 -30.39
CA TYR A 429 -0.92 -30.59 -29.40
C TYR A 429 -1.37 -31.76 -28.56
N TYR A 430 -1.88 -31.46 -27.37
CA TYR A 430 -2.57 -32.43 -26.53
C TYR A 430 -4.06 -32.20 -26.65
N LEU A 431 -4.78 -33.27 -26.97
CA LEU A 431 -6.22 -33.31 -26.92
C LEU A 431 -6.63 -33.94 -25.59
N LEU A 432 -7.17 -33.13 -24.69
CA LEU A 432 -7.66 -33.61 -23.40
C LEU A 432 -9.17 -33.83 -23.53
N LYS A 433 -9.63 -35.06 -23.35
CA LYS A 433 -11.05 -35.41 -23.37
C LYS A 433 -11.53 -35.65 -21.96
N GLY A 434 -12.53 -34.91 -21.51
CA GLY A 434 -13.07 -35.05 -20.16
C GLY A 434 -14.58 -34.91 -20.13
N LYS A 435 -15.17 -35.13 -18.96
CA LYS A 435 -16.58 -34.91 -18.69
C LYS A 435 -16.73 -33.76 -17.70
N MET A 436 -17.66 -32.85 -17.95
CA MET A 436 -17.96 -31.78 -17.01
C MET A 436 -19.45 -31.74 -16.73
N ASN A 437 -19.75 -31.56 -15.45
CA ASN A 437 -21.11 -31.37 -15.01
C ASN A 437 -21.50 -29.88 -15.14
N LEU A 438 -22.47 -29.61 -16.02
CA LEU A 438 -23.01 -28.28 -16.30
C LEU A 438 -24.47 -28.16 -15.84
N GLY A 439 -24.78 -28.65 -14.63
CA GLY A 439 -26.13 -28.65 -14.07
C GLY A 439 -26.71 -30.06 -14.06
N GLU A 440 -27.73 -30.32 -14.88
CA GLU A 440 -28.36 -31.64 -15.03
C GLU A 440 -27.74 -32.48 -16.18
N GLU A 441 -26.87 -31.88 -17.00
CA GLU A 441 -26.23 -32.55 -18.15
C GLU A 441 -24.71 -32.71 -17.95
N VAL A 442 -24.23 -33.94 -18.18
CA VAL A 442 -22.79 -34.24 -18.31
C VAL A 442 -22.41 -34.06 -19.78
N LYS A 443 -21.53 -33.09 -20.06
CA LYS A 443 -21.03 -32.84 -21.43
C LYS A 443 -19.63 -33.36 -21.62
N GLU A 444 -19.39 -33.96 -22.79
CA GLU A 444 -18.04 -34.26 -23.26
C GLU A 444 -17.34 -32.96 -23.65
N ILE A 445 -16.10 -32.85 -23.19
CA ILE A 445 -15.24 -31.70 -23.40
C ILE A 445 -13.98 -32.16 -24.12
N ALA A 446 -13.57 -31.35 -25.09
CA ALA A 446 -12.26 -31.44 -25.69
C ALA A 446 -11.46 -30.18 -25.34
N ILE A 447 -10.22 -30.34 -24.89
CA ILE A 447 -9.31 -29.23 -24.62
C ILE A 447 -8.11 -29.39 -25.53
N ILE A 448 -7.86 -28.38 -26.35
CA ILE A 448 -6.65 -28.32 -27.17
C ILE A 448 -5.61 -27.59 -26.34
N TRP A 449 -4.61 -28.32 -25.86
CA TRP A 449 -3.53 -27.78 -25.06
C TRP A 449 -2.22 -27.76 -25.83
N ARG A 450 -1.58 -26.59 -25.89
CA ARG A 450 -0.33 -26.37 -26.63
C ARG A 450 0.61 -25.46 -25.85
N SER A 451 1.91 -25.68 -26.01
CA SER A 451 2.95 -24.79 -25.49
C SER A 451 3.40 -23.88 -26.62
N ILE A 452 3.16 -22.57 -26.49
CA ILE A 452 3.35 -21.58 -27.55
C ILE A 452 4.08 -20.39 -26.96
N SER A 453 5.15 -19.95 -27.61
CA SER A 453 5.84 -18.71 -27.27
C SER A 453 5.03 -17.50 -27.74
N GLU A 454 5.07 -16.39 -26.99
CA GLU A 454 4.28 -15.18 -27.28
C GLU A 454 4.41 -14.68 -28.73
N ASN A 455 5.61 -14.77 -29.30
CA ASN A 455 5.89 -14.34 -30.67
C ASN A 455 5.24 -15.20 -31.78
N LYS A 456 4.63 -16.35 -31.45
CA LYS A 456 3.98 -17.27 -32.40
C LYS A 456 2.46 -17.28 -32.29
N LEU A 457 1.87 -16.43 -31.44
CA LEU A 457 0.43 -16.45 -31.15
C LEU A 457 -0.47 -16.27 -32.39
N ASN A 458 -0.08 -15.45 -33.37
CA ASN A 458 -0.90 -15.20 -34.56
C ASN A 458 -0.92 -16.41 -35.51
N ASP A 459 0.25 -16.98 -35.81
CA ASP A 459 0.36 -18.19 -36.64
C ASP A 459 -0.38 -19.36 -36.00
N ASP A 460 -0.28 -19.44 -34.67
CA ASP A 460 -0.91 -20.46 -33.87
C ASP A 460 -2.45 -20.39 -33.88
N ARG A 461 -3.04 -19.19 -33.91
CA ARG A 461 -4.49 -18.98 -34.10
C ARG A 461 -4.96 -19.48 -35.45
N LYS A 462 -4.23 -19.13 -36.51
CA LYS A 462 -4.54 -19.56 -37.88
C LYS A 462 -4.51 -21.09 -37.98
N ASN A 463 -3.48 -21.69 -37.39
CA ASN A 463 -3.34 -23.13 -37.29
C ASN A 463 -4.49 -23.82 -36.52
N LEU A 464 -4.99 -23.22 -35.43
CA LEU A 464 -6.18 -23.75 -34.75
C LEU A 464 -7.40 -23.75 -35.65
N GLN A 465 -7.70 -22.60 -36.26
CA GLN A 465 -8.92 -22.39 -37.04
C GLN A 465 -8.93 -23.24 -38.31
N ASP A 466 -7.82 -23.22 -39.06
CA ASP A 466 -7.78 -23.77 -40.43
C ASP A 466 -7.37 -25.25 -40.47
N VAL A 467 -6.72 -25.75 -39.41
CA VAL A 467 -6.11 -27.09 -39.42
C VAL A 467 -6.66 -27.99 -38.30
N ILE A 468 -6.59 -27.54 -37.04
CA ILE A 468 -6.89 -28.42 -35.90
C ILE A 468 -8.40 -28.59 -35.69
N LEU A 469 -9.19 -27.51 -35.72
CA LEU A 469 -10.64 -27.57 -35.47
C LEU A 469 -11.43 -28.38 -36.52
N PRO A 470 -11.18 -28.26 -37.83
CA PRO A 470 -11.92 -29.04 -38.84
C PRO A 470 -11.71 -30.54 -38.67
N GLU A 471 -10.49 -30.97 -38.35
CA GLU A 471 -10.17 -32.38 -38.12
C GLU A 471 -10.75 -32.92 -36.80
N LEU A 472 -10.74 -32.11 -35.72
CA LEU A 472 -11.35 -32.51 -34.46
C LEU A 472 -12.86 -32.66 -34.54
N LYS A 473 -13.55 -31.79 -35.29
CA LYS A 473 -15.01 -31.88 -35.51
C LYS A 473 -15.44 -33.15 -36.23
N LYS A 474 -14.55 -33.77 -37.03
CA LYS A 474 -14.79 -35.07 -37.68
C LYS A 474 -14.67 -36.25 -36.71
N LYS A 475 -13.83 -36.11 -35.67
CA LYS A 475 -13.46 -37.20 -34.75
C LYS A 475 -14.31 -37.26 -33.48
N ILE A 476 -15.00 -36.18 -33.10
CA ILE A 476 -15.71 -36.08 -31.83
C ILE A 476 -17.11 -35.50 -32.06
N ASN A 477 -18.15 -36.20 -31.58
CA ASN A 477 -19.54 -35.80 -31.79
C ASN A 477 -19.95 -34.66 -30.83
N LYS A 478 -19.97 -33.42 -31.34
CA LYS A 478 -20.43 -32.19 -30.64
C LYS A 478 -19.80 -31.92 -29.25
N PRO A 479 -18.47 -32.03 -29.04
CA PRO A 479 -17.88 -31.65 -27.76
C PRO A 479 -17.89 -30.13 -27.57
N LYS A 480 -17.94 -29.67 -26.32
CA LYS A 480 -17.57 -28.27 -26.01
C LYS A 480 -16.04 -28.16 -26.05
N ILE A 481 -15.51 -27.28 -26.90
CA ILE A 481 -14.07 -27.17 -27.15
C ILE A 481 -13.48 -25.99 -26.34
N PHE A 482 -12.41 -26.26 -25.58
CA PHE A 482 -11.63 -25.24 -24.88
C PHE A 482 -10.19 -25.19 -25.40
N ILE A 483 -9.55 -24.03 -25.21
CA ILE A 483 -8.16 -23.79 -25.55
C ILE A 483 -7.42 -23.12 -24.39
N ASN A 484 -6.13 -23.43 -24.22
CA ASN A 484 -5.27 -22.84 -23.19
C ASN A 484 -4.58 -21.53 -23.64
N LEU A 485 -5.22 -20.75 -24.52
CA LEU A 485 -4.69 -19.49 -25.08
C LEU A 485 -5.23 -18.25 -24.34
N PRO A 486 -4.41 -17.19 -24.17
CA PRO A 486 -4.75 -15.99 -23.40
C PRO A 486 -5.73 -15.03 -24.10
N ASN A 487 -6.39 -15.43 -25.20
CA ASN A 487 -7.38 -14.59 -25.88
C ASN A 487 -8.40 -15.43 -26.66
N PRO A 488 -9.68 -15.00 -26.70
CA PRO A 488 -10.72 -15.72 -27.41
C PRO A 488 -10.45 -15.75 -28.91
N ILE A 489 -10.50 -16.95 -29.47
CA ILE A 489 -10.67 -17.15 -30.91
C ILE A 489 -12.16 -17.18 -31.16
N GLU A 490 -12.61 -16.54 -32.24
CA GLU A 490 -14.03 -16.50 -32.60
C GLU A 490 -14.64 -17.91 -32.58
N ASN A 491 -15.73 -18.08 -31.84
CA ASN A 491 -16.42 -19.36 -31.62
C ASN A 491 -15.69 -20.42 -30.75
N LEU A 492 -14.66 -20.04 -29.97
CA LEU A 492 -14.02 -20.89 -28.97
C LEU A 492 -13.99 -20.26 -27.58
N THR A 493 -14.13 -21.09 -26.54
CA THR A 493 -14.01 -20.64 -25.14
C THR A 493 -12.59 -20.87 -24.63
N THR A 494 -11.90 -19.84 -24.13
CA THR A 494 -10.60 -20.02 -23.47
C THR A 494 -10.79 -20.57 -22.05
N LEU A 495 -9.84 -21.36 -21.57
CA LEU A 495 -9.85 -21.86 -20.18
C LEU A 495 -9.82 -20.72 -19.16
N GLU A 496 -9.12 -19.62 -19.48
CA GLU A 496 -9.06 -18.41 -18.65
C GLU A 496 -10.44 -17.73 -18.54
N ASN A 497 -11.09 -17.43 -19.67
CA ASN A 497 -12.43 -16.83 -19.67
C ASN A 497 -13.43 -17.73 -18.95
N PHE A 498 -13.32 -19.04 -19.13
CA PHE A 498 -14.18 -19.99 -18.42
C PHE A 498 -13.92 -19.99 -16.92
N PHE A 499 -12.65 -19.98 -16.49
CA PHE A 499 -12.25 -19.90 -15.09
C PHE A 499 -12.78 -18.61 -14.43
N GLN A 500 -12.50 -17.45 -15.02
CA GLN A 500 -12.94 -16.14 -14.51
C GLN A 500 -14.47 -16.08 -14.36
N ASN A 501 -15.21 -16.54 -15.37
CA ASN A 501 -16.67 -16.56 -15.34
C ASN A 501 -17.21 -17.53 -14.28
N ARG A 502 -16.68 -18.75 -14.21
CA ARG A 502 -17.11 -19.77 -13.23
C ARG A 502 -16.86 -19.32 -11.80
N TRP A 503 -15.68 -18.75 -11.53
CA TRP A 503 -15.31 -18.26 -10.20
C TRP A 503 -16.17 -17.06 -9.78
N SER A 504 -16.45 -16.14 -10.72
CA SER A 504 -17.35 -15.01 -10.46
C SER A 504 -18.78 -15.41 -10.12
N VAL A 505 -19.25 -16.58 -10.60
CA VAL A 505 -20.58 -17.12 -10.32
C VAL A 505 -20.61 -17.92 -9.02
N GLN A 506 -19.58 -18.72 -8.73
CA GLN A 506 -19.49 -19.48 -7.49
C GLN A 506 -19.28 -18.56 -6.27
N GLU A 507 -18.55 -17.45 -6.40
CA GLU A 507 -18.46 -16.44 -5.35
C GLU A 507 -19.78 -15.68 -5.15
N ARG A 508 -20.56 -15.39 -6.20
CA ARG A 508 -21.90 -14.78 -6.08
C ARG A 508 -22.92 -15.64 -5.34
N LYS A 509 -22.69 -16.96 -5.22
CA LYS A 509 -23.57 -17.87 -4.47
C LYS A 509 -23.07 -18.13 -3.04
N LYS A 510 -21.84 -17.73 -2.69
CA LYS A 510 -21.22 -17.95 -1.37
C LYS A 510 -21.02 -16.66 -0.56
N PHE A 511 -21.29 -15.50 -1.14
CA PHE A 511 -21.44 -14.21 -0.47
C PHE A 511 -22.89 -13.73 -0.63
#